data_AF-A0A077L9B1-F1
#
_entry.id   AF-A0A077L9B1-F1
#
_cell.length_a   1.000
_cell.length_b   1.000
_cell.length_c   1.000
_cell.angle_alpha   90.00
_cell.angle_beta   90.00
_cell.angle_gamma   90.00
#
_symmetry.space_group_name_H-M   'P 1'
#
loop_
_entity.id
_entity.type
_entity.pdbx_description
1 polymer ?
#
loop_
_entity_poly.entity_id
_entity_poly.type
_entity_poly.pdbx_seq_one_letter_code
_entity_poly.pdbx_strand_id
1 'polypeptide(L)'
;MRFLKPLSMAALLIMVVGCGQQQSAPCPEAGQDFLEKSIRAYFDRFPPKGGGEGVRILSDATYNPAHRLWSVSVDVPDNKYYAMVSCNGHTELSSRALSETSR
;
A
#
# COMPACT_ATOMS: atom_id res chain seq x y z
N MET A 1 -45.52 -54.91 -1.95
CA MET A 1 -44.90 -54.76 -0.61
C MET A 1 -43.39 -54.83 -0.84
N ARG A 2 -42.51 -53.89 -0.52
CA ARG A 2 -42.53 -52.67 0.29
C ARG A 2 -41.61 -51.63 -0.37
N PHE A 3 -42.07 -50.39 -0.37
CA PHE A 3 -41.25 -49.19 -0.49
C PHE A 3 -40.25 -49.14 0.67
N LEU A 4 -39.00 -48.74 0.41
CA LEU A 4 -38.20 -47.99 1.39
C LEU A 4 -37.17 -47.12 0.66
N LYS A 5 -37.53 -45.84 0.51
CA LYS A 5 -36.61 -44.71 0.38
C LYS A 5 -35.98 -44.43 1.76
N PRO A 6 -34.67 -44.19 1.84
CA PRO A 6 -34.11 -43.23 2.80
C PRO A 6 -33.72 -41.98 2.00
N LEU A 7 -34.52 -40.92 1.98
CA LEU A 7 -34.57 -39.86 2.99
C LEU A 7 -33.18 -39.36 3.43
N SER A 8 -32.89 -38.13 3.00
CA SER A 8 -32.02 -37.14 3.63
C SER A 8 -30.56 -37.49 3.91
N MET A 9 -29.65 -36.84 3.17
CA MET A 9 -28.66 -35.98 3.83
C MET A 9 -28.27 -34.85 2.88
N ALA A 10 -28.86 -33.68 3.14
CA ALA A 10 -28.37 -32.43 2.61
C ALA A 10 -26.94 -32.22 3.13
N ALA A 11 -25.96 -32.25 2.23
CA ALA A 11 -24.61 -31.76 2.51
C ALA A 11 -24.40 -30.50 1.68
N LEU A 12 -24.95 -29.38 2.16
CA LEU A 12 -24.63 -28.05 1.67
C LEU A 12 -23.20 -27.75 2.14
N LEU A 13 -22.21 -28.13 1.33
CA LEU A 13 -20.81 -27.75 1.51
C LEU A 13 -20.69 -26.25 1.25
N ILE A 14 -20.91 -25.45 2.29
CA ILE A 14 -20.54 -24.04 2.33
C ILE A 14 -19.01 -24.02 2.35
N MET A 15 -18.41 -23.94 1.17
CA MET A 15 -17.02 -23.52 1.03
C MET A 15 -16.96 -22.05 1.42
N VAL A 16 -16.78 -21.79 2.71
CA VAL A 16 -16.19 -20.53 3.18
C VAL A 16 -14.80 -20.50 2.58
N VAL A 17 -14.69 -19.88 1.40
CA VAL A 17 -13.42 -19.45 0.86
C VAL A 17 -12.91 -18.44 1.88
N GLY A 18 -11.97 -18.90 2.72
CA GLY A 18 -11.28 -18.03 3.63
C GLY A 18 -10.70 -16.88 2.83
N CYS A 19 -11.02 -15.64 3.21
CA CYS A 19 -10.15 -14.52 2.91
C CYS A 19 -8.80 -14.91 3.49
N GLY A 20 -7.91 -15.40 2.62
CA GLY A 20 -6.53 -15.67 2.97
C GLY A 20 -5.98 -14.39 3.56
N GLN A 21 -5.83 -14.37 4.89
CA GLN A 21 -5.05 -13.35 5.57
C GLN A 21 -3.64 -13.56 5.04
N GLN A 22 -3.31 -12.86 3.96
CA GLN A 22 -1.94 -12.76 3.50
C GLN A 22 -1.17 -12.28 4.71
N GLN A 23 -0.34 -13.17 5.25
CA GLN A 23 0.45 -12.91 6.44
C GLN A 23 1.51 -11.90 6.01
N SER A 24 1.10 -10.63 5.95
CA SER A 24 1.95 -9.53 5.54
C SER A 24 3.11 -9.48 6.51
N ALA A 25 4.34 -9.45 5.98
CA ALA A 25 5.52 -9.21 6.79
C ALA A 25 5.29 -7.95 7.65
N PRO A 26 5.79 -7.91 8.90
CA PRO A 26 5.74 -6.69 9.69
C PRO A 26 6.38 -5.54 8.91
N CYS A 27 5.86 -4.34 9.08
CA CYS A 27 6.09 -3.18 8.22
C CYS A 27 7.55 -2.81 7.91
N PRO A 28 8.52 -2.94 8.84
CA PRO A 28 9.93 -2.75 8.49
C PRO A 28 10.45 -3.88 7.59
N GLU A 29 9.99 -5.12 7.79
CA GLU A 29 10.34 -6.30 6.98
C GLU A 29 9.66 -6.28 5.60
N ALA A 30 8.53 -5.58 5.45
CA ALA A 30 7.90 -5.35 4.14
C ALA A 30 8.83 -4.59 3.16
N GLY A 31 9.81 -3.86 3.70
CA GLY A 31 10.95 -3.34 2.95
C GLY A 31 10.62 -2.23 1.97
N GLN A 32 11.62 -1.86 1.17
CA GLN A 32 11.52 -0.76 0.19
C GLN A 32 10.52 -1.06 -0.93
N ASP A 33 10.37 -2.32 -1.36
CA ASP A 33 9.40 -2.71 -2.38
C ASP A 33 7.95 -2.38 -1.99
N PHE A 34 7.59 -2.63 -0.73
CA PHE A 34 6.28 -2.26 -0.19
C PHE A 34 6.08 -0.75 -0.22
N LEU A 35 7.07 -0.01 0.29
CA LEU A 35 7.07 1.45 0.31
C LEU A 35 6.86 2.04 -1.09
N GLU A 36 7.66 1.59 -2.06
CA GLU A 36 7.56 2.09 -3.45
C GLU A 36 6.20 1.77 -4.07
N LYS A 37 5.69 0.55 -3.88
CA LYS A 37 4.37 0.15 -4.40
C LYS A 37 3.25 1.01 -3.80
N SER A 38 3.29 1.28 -2.50
CA SER A 38 2.29 2.14 -1.83
C SER A 38 2.31 3.56 -2.39
N ILE A 39 3.49 4.15 -2.61
CA ILE A 39 3.63 5.50 -3.18
C ILE A 39 3.16 5.54 -4.63
N ARG A 40 3.54 4.56 -5.45
CA ARG A 40 3.08 4.48 -6.85
C ARG A 40 1.55 4.35 -6.92
N ALA A 41 0.97 3.47 -6.11
CA ALA A 41 -0.48 3.32 -6.01
C ALA A 41 -1.20 4.58 -5.51
N TYR A 42 -0.53 5.45 -4.74
CA TYR A 42 -1.07 6.77 -4.40
C TYR A 42 -1.15 7.67 -5.65
N PHE A 43 -0.05 7.82 -6.39
CA PHE A 43 -0.02 8.67 -7.58
C PHE A 43 -0.80 8.12 -8.78
N ASP A 44 -1.03 6.81 -8.86
CA ASP A 44 -1.97 6.22 -9.82
C ASP A 44 -3.41 6.69 -9.56
N ARG A 45 -3.77 6.90 -8.29
CA ARG A 45 -5.08 7.41 -7.87
C ARG A 45 -5.16 8.94 -7.92
N PHE A 46 -4.05 9.61 -7.61
CA PHE A 46 -3.93 11.06 -7.52
C PHE A 46 -2.75 11.55 -8.38
N PRO A 47 -2.90 11.51 -9.72
CA PRO A 47 -1.80 11.86 -10.61
C PRO A 47 -1.39 13.32 -10.40
N PRO A 48 -0.09 13.63 -10.35
CA PRO A 48 0.37 15.01 -10.25
C PRO A 48 0.07 15.75 -11.56
N LYS A 49 0.11 17.09 -11.52
CA LYS A 49 0.00 17.91 -12.73
C LYS A 49 1.18 17.56 -13.64
N GLY A 50 0.92 16.93 -14.79
CA GLY A 50 1.94 16.36 -15.68
C GLY A 50 1.92 14.83 -15.82
N GLY A 51 1.09 14.12 -15.04
CA GLY A 51 0.93 12.67 -15.12
C GLY A 51 1.91 11.86 -14.24
N GLY A 52 1.70 10.54 -14.16
CA GLY A 52 2.44 9.64 -13.25
C GLY A 52 3.90 9.39 -13.63
N GLU A 53 4.31 9.66 -14.88
CA GLU A 53 5.69 9.41 -15.37
C GLU A 53 6.74 10.30 -14.70
N GLY A 54 6.34 11.40 -14.06
CA GLY A 54 7.25 12.33 -13.39
C GLY A 54 7.56 12.00 -11.92
N VAL A 55 7.03 10.91 -11.36
CA VAL A 55 7.20 10.57 -9.94
C VAL A 55 8.55 9.88 -9.70
N ARG A 56 9.41 10.52 -8.91
CA ARG A 56 10.72 10.00 -8.51
C ARG A 56 10.80 9.83 -6.99
N ILE A 57 10.87 8.57 -6.54
CA ILE A 57 11.08 8.20 -5.13
C ILE A 57 12.59 8.21 -4.86
N LEU A 58 13.04 8.95 -3.85
CA LEU A 58 14.47 9.07 -3.52
C LEU A 58 14.93 7.92 -2.61
N SER A 59 16.25 7.69 -2.56
CA SER A 59 16.87 6.62 -1.76
C SER A 59 17.10 7.02 -0.29
N ASP A 60 16.30 7.93 0.26
CA ASP A 60 16.41 8.45 1.64
C ASP A 60 15.33 7.90 2.59
N ALA A 61 14.75 6.76 2.22
CA ALA A 61 13.70 6.11 3.00
C ALA A 61 14.16 5.77 4.42
N THR A 62 13.35 6.16 5.41
CA THR A 62 13.60 5.92 6.83
C THR A 62 12.37 5.32 7.48
N TYR A 63 12.54 4.26 8.28
CA TYR A 63 11.47 3.69 9.09
C TYR A 63 11.48 4.28 10.49
N ASN A 64 10.34 4.78 10.95
CA ASN A 64 10.13 5.24 12.32
C ASN A 64 9.33 4.19 13.11
N PRO A 65 9.97 3.45 14.04
CA PRO A 65 9.29 2.38 14.79
C PRO A 65 8.26 2.90 15.79
N ALA A 66 8.43 4.13 16.31
CA ALA A 66 7.50 4.70 17.30
C ALA A 66 6.12 4.99 16.69
N HIS A 67 6.10 5.40 15.41
CA HIS A 67 4.87 5.70 14.68
C HIS A 67 4.50 4.65 13.63
N ARG A 68 5.29 3.57 13.53
CA ARG A 68 5.08 2.44 12.60
C ARG A 68 4.86 2.91 11.15
N LEU A 69 5.71 3.82 10.69
CA LEU A 69 5.63 4.42 9.36
C LEU A 69 6.99 4.50 8.69
N TRP A 70 6.96 4.41 7.38
CA TRP A 70 8.07 4.80 6.50
C TRP A 70 7.90 6.24 6.08
N SER A 71 9.02 6.96 5.96
CA SER A 71 9.07 8.29 5.33
C SER A 71 10.13 8.30 4.24
N VAL A 72 9.84 8.91 3.09
CA VAL A 72 10.79 9.05 1.98
C VAL A 72 10.51 10.33 1.21
N SER A 73 11.55 10.94 0.64
CA SER A 73 11.37 12.07 -0.26
C SER A 73 10.84 11.61 -1.62
N VAL A 74 9.88 12.34 -2.16
CA VAL A 74 9.34 12.12 -3.49
C VAL A 74 9.36 13.44 -4.26
N ASP A 75 9.99 13.42 -5.42
CA ASP A 75 9.94 14.53 -6.36
C ASP A 75 8.91 14.22 -7.45
N VAL A 76 8.08 15.20 -7.78
CA VAL A 76 7.15 15.16 -8.93
C VAL A 76 7.35 16.43 -9.76
N PRO A 77 6.75 16.56 -10.96
CA PRO A 77 6.83 17.81 -11.70
C PRO A 77 6.38 18.99 -10.83
N ASP A 78 7.24 20.02 -10.79
CA ASP A 78 7.03 21.29 -10.09
C ASP A 78 6.89 21.22 -8.55
N ASN A 79 6.99 20.04 -7.93
CA ASN A 79 6.78 19.88 -6.48
C ASN A 79 7.71 18.85 -5.86
N LYS A 80 7.98 19.02 -4.56
CA LYS A 80 8.71 18.07 -3.73
C LYS A 80 7.89 17.74 -2.49
N TYR A 81 7.85 16.47 -2.13
CA TYR A 81 7.09 15.98 -0.98
C TYR A 81 7.96 15.10 -0.08
N TYR A 82 7.53 15.01 1.18
CA TYR A 82 7.78 13.84 2.01
C TYR A 82 6.55 12.94 1.94
N ALA A 83 6.72 11.71 1.46
CA ALA A 83 5.70 10.69 1.53
C ALA A 83 5.83 9.92 2.84
N MET A 84 4.71 9.71 3.52
CA MET A 84 4.61 8.89 4.72
C MET A 84 3.72 7.70 4.42
N VAL A 85 4.22 6.48 4.67
CA VAL A 85 3.49 5.24 4.42
C VAL A 85 3.36 4.45 5.71
N SER A 86 2.13 4.24 6.15
CA SER A 86 1.85 3.37 7.29
C SER A 86 1.87 1.89 6.90
N CYS A 87 1.99 1.03 7.89
CA CYS A 87 1.95 -0.44 7.76
C CYS A 87 0.83 -1.05 6.91
N ASN A 88 -0.33 -0.38 6.83
CA ASN A 88 -1.48 -0.82 6.04
C ASN A 88 -1.47 -0.28 4.60
N GLY A 89 -0.39 0.39 4.18
CA GLY A 89 -0.21 0.94 2.84
C GLY A 89 -0.90 2.29 2.61
N HIS A 90 -1.51 2.87 3.65
CA HIS A 90 -2.04 4.23 3.56
C HIS A 90 -0.87 5.21 3.40
N THR A 91 -1.02 6.13 2.46
CA THR A 91 0.05 7.05 2.02
C THR A 91 -0.44 8.48 2.12
N GLU A 92 0.36 9.32 2.78
CA GLU A 92 0.12 10.75 2.91
C GLU A 92 1.31 11.53 2.36
N LEU A 93 1.06 12.73 1.82
CA LEU A 93 2.09 13.61 1.30
C LEU A 93 2.13 14.90 2.13
N SER A 94 3.33 15.33 2.49
CA SER A 94 3.59 16.65 3.08
C SER A 94 4.51 17.43 2.16
N SER A 95 4.23 18.70 1.88
CA SER A 95 5.08 19.52 1.03
C SER A 95 6.46 19.72 1.66
N ARG A 96 7.50 19.51 0.85
CA ARG A 96 8.86 19.87 1.19
C ARG A 96 9.15 21.20 0.50
N ALA A 97 9.70 22.17 1.24
CA ALA A 97 10.13 23.42 0.64
C ALA A 97 11.04 23.13 -0.55
N LEU A 98 10.74 23.73 -1.71
CA LEU A 98 11.71 23.86 -2.78
C LEU A 98 12.80 24.76 -2.19
N SER A 99 13.91 24.19 -1.72
CA SER A 99 15.09 25.01 -1.44
C SER A 99 15.54 25.61 -2.76
N GLU A 100 15.02 26.78 -3.08
CA GLU A 100 15.63 27.68 -4.05
C GLU A 100 16.96 28.08 -3.43
N THR A 101 18.03 27.38 -3.81
CA THR A 101 19.37 27.96 -3.72
C THR A 101 19.38 29.15 -4.67
N SER A 102 18.89 30.29 -4.19
CA SER A 102 19.10 31.59 -4.83
C SER A 102 20.61 31.77 -4.93
N ARG A 103 21.10 31.85 -6.17
CA ARG A 103 22.39 32.45 -6.46
C ARG A 103 22.36 33.94 -6.12
#